data_AF-A0A929UTQ8-F1
#
_entry.id   AF-A0A929UTQ8-F1
#
_cell.length_a   1.000
_cell.length_b   1.000
_cell.length_c   1.000
_cell.angle_alpha   90.00
_cell.angle_beta   90.00
_cell.angle_gamma   90.00
#
_symmetry.space_group_name_H-M   'P 1'
#
loop_
_entity.id
_entity.type
_entity.pdbx_description
1 polymer ?
#
loop_
_entity_poly.entity_id
_entity_poly.type
_entity_poly.pdbx_seq_one_letter_code
_entity_poly.pdbx_strand_id
1 'polypeptide(L)'
;MSFDELQKKTAIVIALFSITTLVFMLHHTLMKQFAIAEVAYAKEEALSGTSFALTEREVDTKQSPYDLCIPVPEGTHYEDFHIENHYFTKKLVVRIHTGRDDFYRKHVVFCNSSKVKKSFGQKEEKELTLSFSLNQVYDCDADLTDGMISLRFSPVAGSNSHLVLLDPSAKPGTDAQTSLLLAQKIVNLSEPGK
;
A
#
# COMPACT_ATOMS: atom_id res chain seq x y z
N MET A 1 58.23 -23.57 18.30
CA MET A 1 56.82 -23.18 18.50
C MET A 1 55.98 -24.42 18.20
N SER A 2 55.20 -24.92 19.17
CA SER A 2 54.48 -26.20 19.03
C SER A 2 53.30 -26.06 18.07
N PHE A 3 53.01 -27.09 17.28
CA PHE A 3 51.89 -27.13 16.31
C PHE A 3 50.54 -26.82 16.98
N ASP A 4 50.37 -27.26 18.23
CA ASP A 4 49.17 -27.03 19.05
C ASP A 4 48.97 -25.55 19.41
N GLU A 5 50.08 -24.82 19.62
CA GLU A 5 50.05 -23.38 19.91
C GLU A 5 49.70 -22.55 18.66
N LEU A 6 50.07 -23.05 17.48
CA LEU A 6 49.71 -22.45 16.19
C LEU A 6 48.22 -22.67 15.89
N GLN A 7 47.71 -23.89 16.06
CA GLN A 7 46.30 -24.21 15.84
C GLN A 7 45.37 -23.41 16.77
N LYS A 8 45.76 -23.23 18.05
CA LYS A 8 44.99 -22.42 19.00
C LYS A 8 44.95 -20.94 18.59
N LYS A 9 46.07 -20.37 18.12
CA LYS A 9 46.12 -18.99 17.63
C LYS A 9 45.28 -18.81 16.36
N THR A 10 45.34 -19.77 15.43
CA THR A 10 44.51 -19.75 14.22
C THR A 10 43.01 -19.83 14.55
N ALA A 11 42.61 -20.70 15.49
CA ALA A 11 41.21 -20.81 15.90
C ALA A 11 40.67 -19.51 16.54
N ILE A 12 41.49 -18.84 17.36
CA ILE A 12 41.11 -17.56 17.99
C ILE A 12 40.94 -16.47 16.93
N VAL A 13 41.84 -16.39 15.94
CA VAL A 13 41.75 -15.39 14.85
C VAL A 13 40.51 -15.62 13.99
N ILE A 14 40.18 -16.88 13.66
CA ILE A 14 38.97 -17.22 12.90
C ILE A 14 37.71 -16.87 13.69
N ALA A 15 37.68 -17.17 15.00
CA ALA A 15 36.54 -16.83 15.84
C ALA A 15 36.31 -15.31 15.91
N LEU A 16 37.38 -14.52 16.08
CA LEU A 16 37.31 -13.06 16.07
C LEU A 16 36.83 -12.52 14.72
N PHE A 17 37.32 -13.05 13.60
CA PHE A 17 36.89 -12.66 12.26
C PHE A 17 35.42 -13.03 11.98
N SER A 18 34.96 -14.18 12.46
CA SER A 18 33.56 -14.60 12.36
C SER A 18 32.64 -13.66 13.14
N ILE A 19 33.02 -13.27 14.35
CA ILE A 19 32.24 -12.35 15.17
C ILE A 19 32.18 -10.96 14.53
N THR A 20 33.29 -10.43 14.02
CA THR A 20 33.31 -9.11 13.38
C THR A 20 32.51 -9.08 12.08
N THR A 21 32.60 -10.12 11.26
CA THR A 21 31.78 -10.23 10.04
C THR A 21 30.30 -10.40 10.35
N LEU A 22 29.94 -11.16 11.38
CA LEU A 22 28.55 -11.30 11.83
C LEU A 22 27.99 -9.96 12.32
N VAL A 23 28.73 -9.22 13.15
CA VAL A 23 28.34 -7.89 13.63
C VAL A 23 28.19 -6.90 12.48
N PHE A 24 29.13 -6.90 11.53
CA PHE A 24 29.08 -6.04 10.35
C PHE A 24 27.87 -6.37 9.46
N MET A 25 27.59 -7.67 9.22
CA MET A 25 26.42 -8.10 8.47
C MET A 25 25.12 -7.75 9.20
N LEU A 26 25.05 -7.93 10.52
CA LEU A 26 23.87 -7.59 11.32
C LEU A 26 23.60 -6.08 11.27
N HIS A 27 24.63 -5.25 11.46
CA HIS A 27 24.54 -3.80 11.34
C HIS A 27 24.06 -3.37 9.95
N HIS A 28 24.62 -3.98 8.89
CA HIS A 28 24.24 -3.66 7.52
C HIS A 28 22.82 -4.14 7.15
N THR A 29 22.36 -5.25 7.71
CA THR A 29 21.02 -5.79 7.46
C THR A 29 19.95 -4.98 8.19
N LEU A 30 20.22 -4.58 9.44
CA LEU A 30 19.37 -3.64 10.19
C LEU A 30 19.25 -2.30 9.47
N MET A 31 20.39 -1.73 9.02
CA MET A 31 20.37 -0.47 8.27
C MET A 31 19.62 -0.59 6.94
N LYS A 32 19.69 -1.74 6.24
CA LYS A 32 18.95 -1.94 4.99
C LYS A 32 17.44 -2.11 5.19
N GLN A 33 17.01 -2.82 6.23
CA GLN A 33 15.57 -2.99 6.51
C GLN A 33 14.94 -1.68 6.99
N PHE A 34 15.63 -0.95 7.86
CA PHE A 34 15.22 0.41 8.23
C PHE A 34 15.25 1.35 7.03
N ALA A 35 16.28 1.30 6.19
CA ALA A 35 16.35 2.12 4.99
C ALA A 35 15.29 1.77 3.94
N ILE A 36 14.83 0.51 3.79
CA ILE A 36 13.76 0.18 2.83
C ILE A 36 12.42 0.69 3.35
N ALA A 37 12.12 0.52 4.64
CA ALA A 37 10.92 1.07 5.24
C ALA A 37 10.97 2.60 5.20
N GLU A 38 12.04 3.21 5.71
CA GLU A 38 12.21 4.65 5.80
C GLU A 38 12.37 5.30 4.41
N VAL A 39 12.98 4.68 3.40
CA VAL A 39 12.96 5.22 2.02
C VAL A 39 11.60 5.02 1.36
N ALA A 40 10.85 3.95 1.64
CA ALA A 40 9.47 3.83 1.16
C ALA A 40 8.55 4.90 1.79
N TYR A 41 8.73 5.21 3.09
CA TYR A 41 7.97 6.22 3.82
C TYR A 41 8.48 7.66 3.59
N ALA A 42 9.80 7.87 3.48
CA ALA A 42 10.39 9.18 3.18
C ALA A 42 10.26 9.53 1.70
N LYS A 43 10.13 8.57 0.79
CA LYS A 43 9.74 8.85 -0.59
C LYS A 43 8.29 9.36 -0.67
N GLU A 44 7.40 9.00 0.26
CA GLU A 44 6.08 9.66 0.38
C GLU A 44 6.19 11.13 0.80
N GLU A 45 7.13 11.50 1.69
CA GLU A 45 7.29 12.90 2.13
C GLU A 45 8.20 13.75 1.23
N ALA A 46 9.14 13.14 0.51
CA ALA A 46 10.13 13.82 -0.32
C ALA A 46 9.86 13.69 -1.84
N LEU A 47 8.62 13.42 -2.23
CA LEU A 47 8.22 13.53 -3.64
C LEU A 47 8.20 15.01 -4.03
N SER A 48 9.17 15.39 -4.86
CA SER A 48 9.38 16.72 -5.47
C SER A 48 8.28 17.08 -6.49
N GLY A 49 7.03 16.81 -6.13
CA GLY A 49 5.84 17.12 -6.91
C GLY A 49 5.16 18.38 -6.40
N THR A 50 4.56 19.15 -7.29
CA THR A 50 3.76 20.31 -6.86
C THR A 50 2.44 19.80 -6.30
N SER A 51 2.20 20.00 -5.00
CA SER A 51 0.93 19.64 -4.38
C SER A 51 -0.14 20.72 -4.61
N PHE A 52 -1.40 20.32 -4.61
CA PHE A 52 -2.54 21.23 -4.69
C PHE A 52 -3.74 20.68 -3.93
N ALA A 53 -4.54 21.60 -3.38
CA ALA A 53 -5.80 21.24 -2.75
C ALA A 53 -6.80 20.81 -3.83
N LEU A 54 -7.51 19.71 -3.57
CA LEU A 54 -8.64 19.31 -4.41
C LEU A 54 -9.87 20.13 -4.01
N THR A 55 -10.70 20.44 -5.01
CA THR A 55 -12.00 21.05 -4.72
C THR A 55 -12.98 19.94 -4.34
N GLU A 56 -13.41 19.91 -3.09
CA GLU A 56 -14.28 18.87 -2.57
C GLU A 56 -15.74 19.36 -2.42
N ARG A 57 -16.71 18.45 -2.57
CA ARG A 57 -18.11 18.66 -2.21
C ARG A 57 -18.65 17.43 -1.48
N GLU A 58 -19.57 17.63 -0.54
CA GLU A 58 -20.21 16.52 0.15
C GLU A 58 -21.02 15.65 -0.82
N VAL A 59 -20.87 14.32 -0.71
CA VAL A 59 -21.76 13.38 -1.40
C VAL A 59 -23.15 13.42 -0.75
N ASP A 60 -24.20 13.50 -1.56
CA ASP A 60 -25.56 13.26 -1.06
C ASP A 60 -25.78 11.77 -0.81
N THR A 61 -25.43 11.34 0.40
CA THR A 61 -25.57 9.96 0.88
C THR A 61 -27.02 9.45 0.89
N LYS A 62 -28.03 10.32 0.71
CA LYS A 62 -29.43 9.89 0.54
C LYS A 62 -29.76 9.48 -0.88
N GLN A 63 -29.00 9.98 -1.86
CA GLN A 63 -29.23 9.77 -3.29
C GLN A 63 -28.17 8.88 -3.93
N SER A 64 -27.01 8.72 -3.28
CA SER A 64 -25.89 7.94 -3.79
C SER A 64 -25.39 6.95 -2.72
N PRO A 65 -25.16 5.67 -3.08
CA PRO A 65 -24.55 4.69 -2.19
C PRO A 65 -23.01 4.84 -2.10
N TYR A 66 -22.43 5.77 -2.84
CA TYR A 66 -20.98 5.98 -2.94
C TYR A 66 -20.48 6.97 -1.89
N ASP A 67 -19.24 6.80 -1.46
CA ASP A 67 -18.56 7.64 -0.47
C ASP A 67 -17.51 8.57 -1.08
N LEU A 68 -17.04 8.26 -2.29
CA LEU A 68 -16.07 9.05 -3.03
C LEU A 68 -16.36 8.96 -4.52
N CYS A 69 -16.55 10.09 -5.21
CA CYS A 69 -16.70 10.13 -6.66
C CYS A 69 -15.65 11.06 -7.27
N ILE A 70 -14.82 10.50 -8.13
CA ILE A 70 -13.71 11.18 -8.79
C ILE A 70 -14.05 11.34 -10.27
N PRO A 71 -14.09 12.58 -10.81
CA PRO A 71 -14.33 12.79 -12.22
C PRO A 71 -13.16 12.26 -13.06
N VAL A 72 -13.49 11.65 -14.19
CA VAL A 72 -12.54 11.14 -15.18
C VAL A 72 -12.44 12.13 -16.34
N PRO A 73 -11.25 12.59 -16.71
CA PRO A 73 -11.08 13.45 -17.88
C PRO A 73 -11.48 12.71 -19.17
N GLU A 74 -12.03 13.44 -20.13
CA GLU A 74 -12.32 12.87 -21.46
C GLU A 74 -11.04 12.38 -22.14
N GLY A 75 -11.15 11.23 -22.82
CA GLY A 75 -10.02 10.60 -23.53
C GLY A 75 -9.02 9.89 -22.62
N THR A 76 -9.31 9.73 -21.33
CA THR A 76 -8.53 8.88 -20.41
C THR A 76 -9.16 7.49 -20.34
N HIS A 77 -8.35 6.44 -20.38
CA HIS A 77 -8.84 5.06 -20.25
C HIS A 77 -8.80 4.60 -18.80
N TYR A 78 -9.64 3.63 -18.45
CA TYR A 78 -9.69 3.08 -17.09
C TYR A 78 -8.34 2.49 -16.65
N GLU A 79 -7.61 1.87 -17.58
CA GLU A 79 -6.27 1.32 -17.33
C GLU A 79 -5.23 2.36 -16.93
N ASP A 80 -5.49 3.64 -17.20
CA ASP A 80 -4.63 4.75 -16.77
C ASP A 80 -4.80 5.09 -15.28
N PHE A 81 -5.82 4.52 -14.62
CA PHE A 81 -6.10 4.72 -13.20
C PHE A 81 -5.69 3.51 -12.38
N HIS A 82 -4.94 3.75 -11.31
CA HIS A 82 -4.58 2.73 -10.34
C HIS A 82 -5.03 3.19 -8.96
N ILE A 83 -5.95 2.41 -8.38
CA ILE A 83 -6.50 2.67 -7.05
C ILE A 83 -5.75 1.79 -6.06
N GLU A 84 -5.05 2.42 -5.13
CA GLU A 84 -4.28 1.76 -4.07
C GLU A 84 -4.92 2.08 -2.72
N ASN A 85 -5.29 1.03 -1.99
CA ASN A 85 -5.76 1.16 -0.62
C ASN A 85 -4.60 0.90 0.36
N HIS A 86 -4.16 1.96 1.03
CA HIS A 86 -3.08 1.90 2.01
C HIS A 86 -3.67 1.71 3.40
N TYR A 87 -4.03 0.45 3.71
CA TYR A 87 -4.72 0.05 4.94
C TYR A 87 -4.01 0.53 6.23
N PHE A 88 -2.67 0.47 6.27
CA PHE A 88 -1.88 0.86 7.46
C PHE A 88 -1.92 2.35 7.76
N THR A 89 -1.88 3.19 6.72
CA THR A 89 -1.84 4.66 6.87
C THR A 89 -3.24 5.29 6.81
N LYS A 90 -4.28 4.48 6.60
CA LYS A 90 -5.67 4.93 6.38
C LYS A 90 -5.71 5.94 5.23
N LYS A 91 -5.03 5.63 4.12
CA LYS A 91 -5.04 6.46 2.91
C LYS A 91 -5.60 5.65 1.76
N LEU A 92 -6.39 6.30 0.91
CA LEU A 92 -6.68 5.84 -0.43
C LEU A 92 -5.88 6.71 -1.40
N VAL A 93 -5.18 6.08 -2.34
CA VAL A 93 -4.37 6.77 -3.34
C VAL A 93 -4.88 6.37 -4.71
N VAL A 94 -5.15 7.35 -5.56
CA VAL A 94 -5.49 7.14 -6.97
C VAL A 94 -4.36 7.72 -7.80
N ARG A 95 -3.58 6.85 -8.43
CA ARG A 95 -2.55 7.23 -9.40
C ARG A 95 -3.16 7.28 -10.79
N ILE A 96 -2.79 8.29 -11.54
CA ILE A 96 -3.28 8.51 -12.90
C ILE A 96 -2.06 8.70 -13.78
N HIS A 97 -1.94 7.93 -14.86
CA HIS A 97 -0.84 8.05 -15.82
C HIS A 97 -1.00 9.27 -16.72
N THR A 98 -0.93 10.45 -16.11
CA THR A 98 -1.04 11.75 -16.77
C THR A 98 -0.17 12.77 -16.05
N GLY A 99 0.56 13.58 -16.80
CA GLY A 99 1.28 14.75 -16.26
C GLY A 99 0.40 16.01 -16.13
N ARG A 100 -0.91 15.90 -16.37
CA ARG A 100 -1.85 17.05 -16.41
C ARG A 100 -2.71 17.11 -15.15
N ASP A 101 -2.56 18.19 -14.38
CA ASP A 101 -3.28 18.47 -13.13
C ASP A 101 -4.41 19.52 -13.29
N ASP A 102 -4.47 20.20 -14.43
CA ASP A 102 -5.41 21.29 -14.72
C ASP A 102 -6.88 20.86 -14.66
N PHE A 103 -7.17 19.60 -15.00
CA PHE A 103 -8.50 19.03 -14.88
C PHE A 103 -8.98 19.02 -13.42
N TYR A 104 -8.20 18.44 -12.51
CA TYR A 104 -8.57 18.30 -11.10
C TYR A 104 -8.49 19.59 -10.29
N ARG A 105 -7.85 20.63 -10.84
CA ARG A 105 -7.94 22.00 -10.29
C ARG A 105 -9.27 22.69 -10.58
N LYS A 106 -9.99 22.26 -11.62
CA LYS A 106 -11.25 22.88 -12.08
C LYS A 106 -12.48 22.04 -11.78
N HIS A 107 -12.31 20.73 -11.61
CA HIS A 107 -13.40 19.80 -11.37
C HIS A 107 -13.48 19.42 -9.90
N VAL A 108 -14.71 19.21 -9.45
CA VAL A 108 -15.03 18.87 -8.05
C VAL A 108 -14.94 17.36 -7.87
N VAL A 109 -14.28 16.94 -6.78
CA VAL A 109 -14.36 15.58 -6.26
C VAL A 109 -15.46 15.55 -5.20
N PHE A 110 -16.31 14.52 -5.22
CA PHE A 110 -17.35 14.37 -4.21
C PHE A 110 -16.88 13.42 -3.13
N CYS A 111 -16.88 13.85 -1.87
CA CYS A 111 -16.41 13.09 -0.72
C CYS A 111 -17.50 12.99 0.35
N ASN A 112 -17.58 11.87 1.05
CA ASN A 112 -18.30 11.76 2.31
C ASN A 112 -17.39 12.26 3.45
N SER A 113 -17.61 13.47 3.96
CA SER A 113 -16.73 14.10 4.97
C SER A 113 -16.69 13.38 6.32
N SER A 114 -17.68 12.51 6.59
CA SER A 114 -17.63 11.65 7.76
C SER A 114 -16.49 10.63 7.65
N LYS A 115 -16.19 10.14 6.43
CA LYS A 115 -15.19 9.11 6.13
C LYS A 115 -13.86 9.69 5.62
N VAL A 116 -13.89 10.66 4.71
CA VAL A 116 -12.71 11.33 4.13
C VAL A 116 -12.40 12.60 4.93
N LYS A 117 -11.17 12.71 5.44
CA LYS A 117 -10.72 13.82 6.31
C LYS A 117 -9.89 14.86 5.58
N LYS A 118 -9.12 14.45 4.59
CA LYS A 118 -8.28 15.34 3.77
C LYS A 118 -8.15 14.79 2.37
N SER A 119 -8.02 15.69 1.41
CA SER A 119 -7.91 15.41 0.00
C SER A 119 -6.86 16.34 -0.62
N PHE A 120 -5.93 15.81 -1.40
CA PHE A 120 -4.99 16.63 -2.16
C PHE A 120 -4.50 15.91 -3.41
N GLY A 121 -4.12 16.69 -4.41
CA GLY A 121 -3.44 16.21 -5.61
C GLY A 121 -1.95 16.50 -5.54
N GLN A 122 -1.16 15.64 -6.15
CA GLN A 122 0.29 15.80 -6.29
C GLN A 122 0.69 15.45 -7.71
N LYS A 123 1.25 16.44 -8.41
CA LYS A 123 1.73 16.27 -9.78
C LYS A 123 3.20 15.90 -9.79
N GLU A 124 3.49 14.82 -10.49
CA GLU A 124 4.82 14.37 -10.87
C GLU A 124 4.99 14.52 -12.40
N GLU A 125 6.15 14.13 -12.94
CA GLU A 125 6.48 14.37 -14.37
C GLU A 125 5.51 13.67 -15.33
N LYS A 126 5.11 12.44 -15.02
CA LYS A 126 4.19 11.60 -15.83
C LYS A 126 3.02 11.02 -15.05
N GLU A 127 2.97 11.26 -13.75
CA GLU A 127 1.93 10.76 -12.87
C GLU A 127 1.24 11.91 -12.15
N LEU A 128 -0.05 11.74 -11.93
CA LEU A 128 -0.83 12.55 -11.03
C LEU A 128 -1.37 11.64 -9.93
N THR A 129 -1.10 12.00 -8.68
CA THR A 129 -1.53 11.25 -7.51
C THR A 129 -2.61 12.03 -6.78
N LEU A 130 -3.80 11.44 -6.64
CA LEU A 130 -4.88 11.96 -5.78
C LEU A 130 -4.87 11.18 -4.47
N SER A 131 -4.68 11.87 -3.35
CA SER A 131 -4.58 11.26 -2.02
C SER A 131 -5.75 11.64 -1.14
N PHE A 132 -6.35 10.64 -0.50
CA PHE A 132 -7.49 10.79 0.40
C PHE A 132 -7.17 10.16 1.76
N SER A 133 -7.11 10.98 2.81
CA SER A 133 -6.97 10.49 4.18
C SER A 133 -8.32 10.06 4.74
N LEU A 134 -8.41 8.83 5.24
CA LEU A 134 -9.63 8.21 5.75
C LEU A 134 -9.65 8.24 7.28
N ASN A 135 -10.84 8.22 7.87
CA ASN A 135 -11.01 8.24 9.33
C ASN A 135 -10.71 6.88 9.99
N GLN A 136 -10.84 5.79 9.24
CA GLN A 136 -10.55 4.42 9.62
C GLN A 136 -10.16 3.62 8.38
N VAL A 137 -9.96 2.32 8.60
CA VAL A 137 -9.64 1.37 7.55
C VAL A 137 -10.94 0.91 6.87
N TYR A 138 -10.97 0.97 5.54
CA TYR A 138 -12.11 0.53 4.73
C TYR A 138 -11.62 -0.42 3.64
N ASP A 139 -12.44 -1.39 3.28
CA ASP A 139 -12.40 -2.00 1.95
C ASP A 139 -13.17 -1.09 0.98
N CYS A 140 -12.73 -1.05 -0.27
CA CYS A 140 -13.30 -0.18 -1.29
C CYS A 140 -13.74 -0.98 -2.52
N ASP A 141 -15.02 -0.86 -2.87
CA ASP A 141 -15.53 -1.27 -4.17
C ASP A 141 -15.51 -0.06 -5.10
N ALA A 142 -14.99 -0.21 -6.32
CA ALA A 142 -14.96 0.85 -7.31
C ALA A 142 -15.83 0.50 -8.51
N ASP A 143 -16.73 1.40 -8.86
CA ASP A 143 -17.53 1.37 -10.07
C ASP A 143 -17.11 2.51 -11.00
N LEU A 144 -17.14 2.26 -12.31
CA LEU A 144 -16.95 3.30 -13.32
C LEU A 144 -18.25 3.48 -14.08
N THR A 145 -18.94 4.59 -13.85
CA THR A 145 -20.19 4.93 -14.54
C THR A 145 -20.22 6.42 -14.81
N ASP A 146 -20.73 6.82 -15.99
CA ASP A 146 -20.98 8.22 -16.37
C ASP A 146 -19.76 9.17 -16.21
N GLY A 147 -18.55 8.68 -16.52
CA GLY A 147 -17.32 9.48 -16.43
C GLY A 147 -16.87 9.77 -14.98
N MET A 148 -17.35 8.97 -14.02
CA MET A 148 -16.96 9.03 -12.62
C MET A 148 -16.42 7.69 -12.17
N ILE A 149 -15.28 7.71 -11.46
CA ILE A 149 -14.86 6.59 -10.61
C ILE A 149 -15.57 6.80 -9.27
N SER A 150 -16.51 5.91 -8.96
CA SER A 150 -17.35 5.95 -7.78
C SER A 150 -16.96 4.83 -6.83
N LEU A 151 -16.53 5.17 -5.63
CA LEU A 151 -16.10 4.22 -4.62
C LEU A 151 -17.09 4.16 -3.46
N ARG A 152 -17.37 2.94 -3.00
CA ARG A 152 -18.10 2.66 -1.77
C ARG A 152 -17.15 2.11 -0.72
N PHE A 153 -17.23 2.64 0.49
CA PHE A 153 -16.36 2.27 1.60
C PHE A 153 -17.07 1.40 2.63
N SER A 154 -16.59 0.16 2.76
CA SER A 154 -17.05 -0.84 3.73
C SER A 154 -16.06 -0.91 4.89
N PRO A 155 -16.44 -0.64 6.14
CA PRO A 155 -15.51 -0.74 7.26
C PRO A 155 -14.94 -2.15 7.36
N VAL A 156 -13.60 -2.27 7.46
CA VAL A 156 -12.98 -3.57 7.71
C VAL A 156 -13.32 -3.96 9.15
N ALA A 157 -14.20 -4.95 9.33
CA ALA A 157 -14.67 -5.37 10.64
C ALA A 157 -13.50 -5.91 11.48
N GLY A 158 -13.20 -5.23 12.60
CA GLY A 158 -12.07 -5.54 13.47
C GLY A 158 -12.13 -6.86 14.24
N SER A 159 -13.13 -7.71 14.02
CA SER A 159 -13.32 -8.95 14.80
C SER A 159 -12.90 -10.24 14.09
N ASN A 160 -12.77 -10.25 12.76
CA ASN A 160 -12.37 -11.44 11.98
C ASN A 160 -11.27 -11.12 10.96
N SER A 161 -10.24 -10.39 11.38
CA SER A 161 -9.02 -10.23 10.61
C SER A 161 -8.20 -11.51 10.68
N HIS A 162 -8.47 -12.46 9.78
CA HIS A 162 -7.52 -13.54 9.52
C HIS A 162 -6.31 -12.93 8.81
N LEU A 163 -5.31 -12.54 9.59
CA LEU A 163 -4.05 -12.05 9.08
C LEU A 163 -3.31 -13.23 8.46
N VAL A 164 -3.36 -13.34 7.13
CA VAL A 164 -2.62 -14.37 6.39
C VAL A 164 -1.18 -13.89 6.23
N LEU A 165 -0.28 -14.48 7.02
CA LEU A 165 1.15 -14.30 6.82
C LEU A 165 1.59 -15.16 5.64
N LEU A 166 1.88 -14.53 4.51
CA LEU A 166 2.59 -15.17 3.41
C LEU A 166 4.08 -15.09 3.72
N ASP A 167 4.66 -16.20 4.19
CA ASP A 167 6.10 -16.32 4.38
C ASP A 167 6.77 -16.68 3.03
N PRO A 168 7.47 -15.74 2.36
CA PRO A 168 8.12 -16.00 1.08
C PRO A 168 9.32 -16.94 1.19
N SER A 169 9.79 -17.24 2.41
CA SER A 169 10.88 -18.16 2.69
C SER A 169 10.42 -19.57 3.05
N ALA A 170 9.11 -19.77 3.23
CA ALA A 170 8.53 -21.06 3.53
C ALA A 170 8.76 -22.04 2.36
N LYS A 171 9.47 -23.14 2.64
CA LYS A 171 9.60 -24.25 1.69
C LYS A 171 8.20 -24.87 1.50
N PRO A 172 7.80 -25.26 0.28
CA PRO A 172 6.53 -25.94 0.07
C PRO A 172 6.49 -27.21 0.94
N GLY A 173 5.62 -27.24 1.94
CA GLY A 173 5.38 -28.44 2.72
C GLY A 173 4.63 -29.49 1.91
N THR A 174 4.59 -30.73 2.39
CA THR A 174 3.87 -31.86 1.76
C THR A 174 2.37 -31.58 1.55
N ASP A 175 1.84 -30.58 2.25
CA ASP A 175 0.45 -30.09 2.19
C ASP A 175 0.33 -28.72 1.48
N ALA A 176 1.26 -28.35 0.59
CA ALA A 176 1.18 -27.10 -0.16
C ALA A 176 -0.14 -26.95 -0.94
N GLN A 177 -0.71 -28.06 -1.41
CA GLN A 177 -2.04 -28.08 -2.02
C GLN A 177 -3.15 -27.82 -1.00
N THR A 178 -3.03 -28.34 0.22
CA THR A 178 -3.99 -28.17 1.32
C THR A 178 -4.01 -26.72 1.83
N SER A 179 -2.85 -26.06 1.88
CA SER A 179 -2.72 -24.63 2.21
C SER A 179 -3.30 -23.72 1.11
N LEU A 180 -3.11 -24.08 -0.17
CA LEU A 180 -3.71 -23.39 -1.30
C LEU A 180 -5.23 -23.59 -1.34
N LEU A 181 -5.71 -24.78 -0.99
CA LEU A 181 -7.13 -25.14 -0.92
C LEU A 181 -7.81 -24.44 0.27
N LEU A 182 -7.13 -24.26 1.40
CA LEU A 182 -7.60 -23.43 2.51
C LEU A 182 -7.69 -21.95 2.10
N ALA A 183 -6.69 -21.41 1.40
CA ALA A 183 -6.74 -20.05 0.87
C ALA A 183 -7.89 -19.87 -0.15
N GLN A 184 -8.08 -20.83 -1.06
CA GLN A 184 -9.21 -20.83 -2.01
C GLN A 184 -10.57 -21.03 -1.34
N LYS A 185 -10.65 -21.85 -0.28
CA LYS A 185 -11.90 -22.09 0.47
C LYS A 185 -12.30 -20.87 1.28
N ILE A 186 -11.36 -20.09 1.79
CA ILE A 186 -11.64 -18.80 2.46
C ILE A 186 -12.17 -17.77 1.44
N VAL A 187 -11.65 -17.78 0.20
CA VAL A 187 -12.19 -16.95 -0.89
C VAL A 187 -13.61 -17.40 -1.30
N ASN A 188 -13.86 -18.70 -1.42
CA ASN A 188 -15.17 -19.23 -1.83
C ASN A 188 -16.24 -19.23 -0.72
N LEU A 189 -15.86 -19.13 0.55
CA LEU A 189 -16.82 -18.96 1.65
C LEU A 189 -17.27 -17.50 1.82
N SER A 190 -16.71 -16.57 1.03
CA SER A 190 -17.13 -15.16 0.96
C SER A 190 -18.24 -14.90 -0.08
N GLU A 191 -18.65 -15.91 -0.86
CA GLU A 191 -19.89 -15.81 -1.63
C GLU A 191 -21.06 -16.32 -0.77
N PRO A 192 -22.05 -15.47 -0.44
CA PRO A 192 -23.25 -15.95 0.21
C PRO A 192 -24.02 -16.82 -0.79
N GLY A 193 -24.10 -18.12 -0.49
CA GLY A 193 -25.03 -19.01 -1.18
C GLY A 193 -26.46 -18.54 -0.97
N LYS A 194 -27.12 -18.17 -2.08
CA LYS A 194 -28.58 -18.03 -2.33
C LYS A 194 -29.45 -17.41 -1.24
#